data_AF-A0A350XPU3-F1
#
_entry.id   AF-A0A350XPU3-F1
#
_cell.length_a   1.000
_cell.length_b   1.000
_cell.length_c   1.000
_cell.angle_alpha   90.00
_cell.angle_beta   90.00
_cell.angle_gamma   90.00
#
_symmetry.space_group_name_H-M   'P 1'
#
loop_
_entity.id
_entity.type
_entity.pdbx_description
1 polymer ?
#
loop_
_entity_poly.entity_id
_entity_poly.type
_entity_poly.pdbx_seq_one_letter_code
_entity_poly.pdbx_strand_id
1 'polypeptide(L)'
;MTQLGLLAELVEDVAKDLGPQVESLTQDQIDWFPRPEGNSIGVTIWHLARGMDLLAARVMRGEPAESEMWHTAGWRDRTGYDPRGVGYGGWGVITGYTWP
;
A
#
# COMPACT_ATOMS: atom_id res chain seq x y z
N MET A 1 -20.38 -4.94 -19.59
CA MET A 1 -19.56 -4.44 -18.47
C MET A 1 -19.19 -2.99 -18.76
N THR A 2 -19.41 -2.08 -17.82
CA THR A 2 -18.99 -0.67 -17.96
C THR A 2 -17.57 -0.49 -17.43
N GLN A 3 -16.90 0.62 -17.78
CA GLN A 3 -15.58 0.95 -17.24
C GLN A 3 -15.61 1.08 -15.70
N LEU A 4 -16.69 1.65 -15.16
CA LEU A 4 -16.89 1.74 -13.71
C LEU A 4 -17.11 0.36 -13.07
N GLY A 5 -17.85 -0.53 -13.75
CA GLY A 5 -18.05 -1.90 -13.28
C GLY A 5 -16.74 -2.69 -13.24
N LEU A 6 -15.90 -2.56 -14.28
CA LEU A 6 -14.58 -3.18 -14.32
C LEU A 6 -13.67 -2.67 -13.19
N LEU A 7 -13.71 -1.36 -12.90
CA LEU A 7 -12.91 -0.77 -11.82
C LEU A 7 -13.36 -1.27 -10.43
N ALA A 8 -14.68 -1.36 -10.21
CA ALA A 8 -15.22 -1.88 -8.96
C ALA A 8 -14.84 -3.35 -8.75
N GLU A 9 -15.02 -4.20 -9.78
CA GLU A 9 -14.61 -5.61 -9.76
C GLU A 9 -13.12 -5.74 -9.45
N LEU A 10 -12.25 -4.94 -10.08
CA LEU A 10 -10.81 -4.96 -9.80
C LEU A 10 -10.49 -4.65 -8.33
N VAL A 11 -11.16 -3.69 -7.70
CA VAL A 11 -10.94 -3.35 -6.29
C VAL A 11 -11.40 -4.49 -5.37
N GLU A 12 -12.54 -5.10 -5.68
CA GLU A 12 -13.06 -6.26 -4.94
C GLU A 12 -12.13 -7.48 -5.05
N ASP A 13 -11.68 -7.80 -6.26
CA ASP A 13 -10.77 -8.92 -6.53
C ASP A 13 -9.42 -8.71 -5.81
N VAL A 14 -8.86 -7.51 -5.87
CA VAL A 14 -7.62 -7.19 -5.13
C VAL A 14 -7.83 -7.40 -3.63
N ALA A 15 -8.94 -6.94 -3.05
CA ALA A 15 -9.21 -7.10 -1.63
C ALA A 15 -9.41 -8.58 -1.22
N LYS A 16 -10.06 -9.36 -2.08
CA LYS A 16 -10.41 -10.76 -1.82
C LYS A 16 -9.24 -11.71 -2.04
N ASP A 17 -8.50 -11.53 -3.12
CA ASP A 17 -7.56 -12.54 -3.62
C ASP A 17 -6.11 -12.25 -3.25
N LEU A 18 -5.75 -10.99 -2.92
CA LEU A 18 -4.38 -10.65 -2.56
C LEU A 18 -3.97 -11.27 -1.22
N GLY A 19 -4.82 -11.17 -0.19
CA GLY A 19 -4.53 -11.69 1.15
C GLY A 19 -4.10 -13.16 1.15
N PRO A 20 -4.93 -14.09 0.63
CA PRO A 20 -4.59 -15.51 0.58
C PRO A 20 -3.32 -15.81 -0.22
N GLN A 21 -3.06 -15.07 -1.30
CA GLN A 21 -1.84 -15.25 -2.10
C GLN A 21 -0.60 -14.83 -1.31
N VAL A 22 -0.66 -13.72 -0.58
CA VAL A 22 0.45 -13.23 0.24
C VAL A 22 0.70 -14.14 1.44
N GLU A 23 -0.36 -14.60 2.11
CA GLU A 23 -0.27 -15.53 3.25
C GLU A 23 0.33 -16.89 2.88
N SER A 24 0.29 -17.27 1.60
CA SER A 24 0.89 -18.52 1.11
C SER A 24 2.41 -18.44 0.91
N LEU A 25 2.99 -17.23 0.94
CA LEU A 25 4.42 -17.01 0.70
C LEU A 25 5.24 -17.16 1.99
N THR A 26 6.46 -17.66 1.85
CA THR A 26 7.46 -17.60 2.92
C THR A 26 8.04 -16.18 3.02
N GLN A 27 8.61 -15.85 4.17
CA GLN A 27 9.28 -14.56 4.36
C GLN A 27 10.43 -14.37 3.35
N ASP A 28 11.21 -15.42 3.06
CA ASP A 28 12.27 -15.37 2.04
C ASP A 28 11.73 -15.01 0.65
N GLN A 29 10.53 -15.48 0.28
CA GLN A 29 9.88 -15.13 -0.98
C GLN A 29 9.36 -13.70 -0.96
N ILE A 30 8.86 -13.23 0.19
CA ILE A 30 8.39 -11.85 0.37
C ILE A 30 9.55 -10.86 0.22
N ASP A 31 10.73 -11.19 0.75
CA ASP A 31 11.90 -10.34 0.78
C ASP A 31 12.82 -10.49 -0.45
N TRP A 32 12.59 -11.51 -1.29
CA TRP A 32 13.42 -11.76 -2.47
C TRP A 32 13.25 -10.68 -3.55
N PHE A 33 14.38 -10.27 -4.13
CA PHE A 33 14.45 -9.29 -5.21
C PHE A 33 14.67 -9.99 -6.55
N PRO A 34 13.82 -9.75 -7.56
CA PRO A 34 13.93 -10.44 -8.86
C PRO A 34 15.15 -10.00 -9.69
N ARG A 35 15.68 -8.81 -9.40
CA ARG A 35 16.86 -8.20 -10.01
C ARG A 35 17.34 -7.04 -9.14
N PRO A 36 18.58 -6.53 -9.30
CA PRO A 36 19.10 -5.47 -8.44
C PRO A 36 18.25 -4.20 -8.37
N GLU A 37 17.52 -3.86 -9.45
CA GLU A 37 16.63 -2.70 -9.51
C GLU A 37 15.15 -3.07 -9.36
N GLY A 38 14.85 -4.32 -9.03
CA GLY A 38 13.48 -4.80 -8.80
C GLY A 38 13.01 -4.45 -7.39
N ASN A 39 11.70 -4.45 -7.18
CA ASN A 39 11.15 -4.44 -5.83
C ASN A 39 10.85 -5.87 -5.39
N SER A 40 11.01 -6.14 -4.10
CA SER A 40 10.49 -7.36 -3.50
C SER A 40 8.95 -7.35 -3.46
N ILE A 41 8.36 -8.51 -3.21
CA ILE A 41 6.91 -8.62 -3.03
C ILE A 41 6.47 -7.78 -1.81
N GLY A 42 7.23 -7.84 -0.71
CA GLY A 42 6.96 -7.07 0.50
C GLY A 42 6.93 -5.56 0.24
N VAL A 43 7.92 -5.03 -0.48
CA VAL A 43 7.98 -3.61 -0.87
C VAL A 43 6.78 -3.23 -1.73
N THR A 44 6.40 -4.09 -2.68
CA THR A 44 5.28 -3.83 -3.60
C THR A 44 3.95 -3.77 -2.84
N ILE A 45 3.70 -4.72 -1.93
CA ILE A 45 2.47 -4.76 -1.12
C ILE A 45 2.42 -3.57 -0.16
N TRP A 46 3.56 -3.21 0.44
CA TRP A 46 3.65 -2.03 1.30
C TRP A 46 3.22 -0.76 0.57
N HIS A 47 3.74 -0.55 -0.65
CA HIS A 47 3.37 0.60 -1.49
C HIS A 47 1.89 0.56 -1.90
N LEU A 48 1.37 -0.61 -2.27
CA LEU A 48 -0.05 -0.77 -2.60
C LEU A 48 -0.95 -0.40 -1.41
N ALA A 49 -0.65 -0.93 -0.22
CA ALA A 49 -1.41 -0.66 0.99
C ALA A 49 -1.39 0.83 1.37
N ARG A 50 -0.22 1.49 1.24
CA ARG A 50 -0.07 2.92 1.50
C ARG A 50 -0.87 3.78 0.51
N GLY A 51 -0.80 3.46 -0.78
CA GLY A 51 -1.58 4.14 -1.80
C GLY A 51 -3.10 3.98 -1.61
N MET A 52 -3.56 2.77 -1.26
CA MET A 52 -4.97 2.49 -1.01
C MET A 52 -5.53 3.28 0.18
N ASP A 53 -4.78 3.37 1.28
CA ASP A 53 -5.22 4.09 2.48
C ASP A 53 -5.20 5.61 2.26
N LEU A 54 -4.23 6.15 1.50
CA LEU A 54 -4.27 7.53 1.02
C LEU A 54 -5.49 7.80 0.13
N LEU A 55 -5.76 6.92 -0.84
CA LEU A 55 -6.89 7.08 -1.74
C LEU A 55 -8.21 7.09 -0.95
N ALA A 56 -8.37 6.14 -0.04
CA ALA A 56 -9.57 6.00 0.76
C ALA A 56 -9.81 7.22 1.67
N ALA A 57 -8.82 7.64 2.45
CA ALA A 57 -8.99 8.72 3.42
C ALA A 57 -8.92 10.11 2.78
N ARG A 58 -7.81 10.43 2.10
CA ARG A 58 -7.54 11.81 1.65
C ARG A 58 -8.23 12.14 0.35
N VAL A 59 -8.22 11.24 -0.62
CA VAL A 59 -8.74 11.53 -1.97
C VAL A 59 -10.25 11.37 -2.01
N MET A 60 -10.77 10.25 -1.53
CA MET A 60 -12.20 9.94 -1.63
C MET A 60 -13.04 10.58 -0.53
N ARG A 61 -12.54 10.59 0.73
CA ARG A 61 -13.27 11.18 1.86
C ARG A 61 -12.87 12.63 2.18
N GLY A 62 -11.76 13.13 1.62
CA GLY A 62 -11.28 14.48 1.92
C GLY A 62 -10.79 14.67 3.36
N GLU A 63 -10.41 13.56 4.02
CA GLU A 63 -9.96 13.57 5.41
C GLU A 63 -8.49 13.94 5.53
N PRO A 64 -8.05 14.46 6.69
CA PRO A 64 -6.62 14.71 6.96
C PRO A 64 -5.83 13.39 7.06
N ALA A 65 -4.50 13.47 6.93
CA ALA A 65 -3.63 12.29 6.96
C ALA A 65 -3.73 11.51 8.29
N GLU A 66 -4.05 12.20 9.40
CA GLU A 66 -4.28 11.60 10.72
C GLU A 66 -5.45 10.62 10.75
N SER A 67 -6.38 10.69 9.79
CA SER A 67 -7.49 9.75 9.66
C SER A 67 -7.11 8.46 8.94
N GLU A 68 -5.94 8.41 8.29
CA GLU A 68 -5.44 7.21 7.63
C GLU A 68 -5.25 6.06 8.64
N MET A 69 -5.44 4.82 8.19
CA MET A 69 -5.15 3.63 9.00
C MET A 69 -3.72 3.63 9.49
N TRP A 70 -2.81 4.32 8.80
CA TRP A 70 -1.44 4.45 9.27
C TRP A 70 -1.31 5.10 10.65
N HIS A 71 -2.17 6.06 10.96
CA HIS A 71 -2.23 6.68 12.28
C HIS A 71 -3.16 5.92 13.22
N THR A 72 -4.34 5.55 12.75
CA THR A 72 -5.41 5.05 13.62
C THR A 72 -5.25 3.58 13.99
N ALA A 73 -4.53 2.79 13.17
CA ALA A 73 -4.29 1.36 13.40
C ALA A 73 -2.82 1.03 13.77
N GLY A 74 -1.99 2.03 14.05
CA GLY A 74 -0.63 1.85 14.58
C GLY A 74 0.44 1.43 13.57
N TRP A 75 0.16 1.48 12.25
CA TRP A 75 1.19 1.15 11.25
C TRP A 75 2.34 2.13 11.24
N ARG A 76 2.10 3.40 11.54
CA ARG A 76 3.16 4.40 11.71
C ARG A 76 4.19 3.92 12.73
N ASP A 77 3.74 3.45 13.88
CA ASP A 77 4.64 3.00 14.95
C ASP A 77 5.35 1.68 14.58
N ARG A 78 4.66 0.79 13.86
CA ARG A 78 5.26 -0.49 13.40
C ARG A 78 6.28 -0.33 12.27
N THR A 79 6.03 0.60 11.35
CA THR A 79 6.85 0.76 10.13
C THR A 79 7.83 1.93 10.23
N GLY A 80 7.65 2.82 11.20
CA GLY A 80 8.37 4.08 11.30
C GLY A 80 7.98 5.13 10.25
N TYR A 81 7.03 4.83 9.36
CA TYR A 81 6.60 5.74 8.31
C TYR A 81 5.47 6.67 8.78
N ASP A 82 5.69 7.99 8.70
CA ASP A 82 4.68 9.01 9.02
C ASP A 82 4.08 9.60 7.74
N PRO A 83 2.79 9.34 7.43
CA PRO A 83 2.16 9.79 6.19
C PRO A 83 1.85 11.30 6.18
N ARG A 84 2.12 12.03 7.27
CA ARG A 84 2.11 13.51 7.26
C ARG A 84 3.33 14.08 6.56
N GLY A 85 4.42 13.31 6.41
CA GLY A 85 5.54 13.71 5.57
C GLY A 85 6.80 12.84 5.64
N VAL A 86 6.92 11.91 4.67
CA VAL A 86 8.15 11.37 4.05
C VAL A 86 7.78 10.94 2.60
N GLY A 87 8.64 11.13 1.59
CA GLY A 87 8.30 10.95 0.16
C GLY A 87 7.57 12.13 -0.48
N TYR A 88 6.76 11.91 -1.54
CA TYR A 88 5.94 12.97 -2.19
C TYR A 88 4.76 13.41 -1.30
N GLY A 89 5.05 13.93 -0.10
CA GLY A 89 4.03 14.37 0.86
C GLY A 89 3.30 13.21 1.58
N GLY A 90 4.02 12.12 1.88
CA GLY A 90 3.46 10.99 2.62
C GLY A 90 2.67 9.99 1.78
N TRP A 91 2.70 10.12 0.45
CA TRP A 91 1.85 9.32 -0.42
C TRP A 91 2.27 7.86 -0.51
N GLY A 92 3.54 7.57 -0.17
CA GLY A 92 4.12 6.24 -0.31
C GLY A 92 3.88 5.59 -1.67
N VAL A 93 3.80 6.39 -2.73
CA VAL A 93 3.94 5.91 -4.10
C VAL A 93 5.42 5.92 -4.46
N ILE A 94 5.82 5.02 -5.37
CA ILE A 94 7.18 4.60 -5.79
C ILE A 94 8.22 5.75 -5.91
N THR A 95 7.79 7.01 -6.02
CA THR A 95 8.64 8.20 -5.99
C THR A 95 8.77 8.82 -4.59
N GLY A 96 10.01 8.97 -4.13
CA GLY A 96 10.36 9.84 -2.99
C GLY A 96 10.61 9.14 -1.65
N TYR A 97 10.15 7.90 -1.45
CA TYR A 97 10.54 7.08 -0.29
C TYR A 97 10.13 5.62 -0.48
N THR A 98 11.08 4.71 -0.32
CA THR A 98 10.86 3.26 -0.24
C THR A 98 11.55 2.78 1.02
N TRP A 99 10.84 2.03 1.85
CA TRP A 99 11.45 1.36 3.01
C TRP A 99 12.36 0.24 2.48
N PRO A 100 13.64 0.18 2.90
CA PRO A 100 14.57 -0.87 2.49
C PRO A 100 14.24 -2.22 3.14
#